data_AF-A0A928ZZZ0-F1
#
_entry.id   AF-A0A928ZZZ0-F1
#
_cell.length_a   1.000
_cell.length_b   1.000
_cell.length_c   1.000
_cell.angle_alpha   90.00
_cell.angle_beta   90.00
_cell.angle_gamma   90.00
#
_symmetry.space_group_name_H-M   'P 1'
#
loop_
_entity.id
_entity.type
_entity.pdbx_description
1 polymer ?
#
loop_
_entity_poly.entity_id
_entity_poly.type
_entity_poly.pdbx_seq_one_letter_code
_entity_poly.pdbx_strand_id
1 'polypeptide(L)'
;MTKTFGSRLREFALTVDNVDNDAFDNLWQLVNSYLEQEFNFAYCALLVKNEVDREVGLLTWQSSDSRKPAFSIRSADNRFNGLAAYSFAQGKSLWVVSTEREPLDGNISIRDLWTGMKELPSHTSPNISVKTAIFVPLYWDGAPIGVLDLQLFDYHEPTKIVKEELKQIAETFSEIRTLYRNNTTQKKNTKTAIDRLRKSLKEESWPPLTTPKVFVASSGRADETVMGVIKTTLNSFNDQLRVHYWKESSKSGNINWDILKQIKASRFGICYFSEPVEAAGKNDLPYQDNPNVIFEAGMFQALTNSSPAEHPTGWIPIREAHPKLTAPPPFDFAQQRMIIIERDENNHPNIDKLKSDLKGHIENLLNLSTY
;
A
#
# COMPACT_ATOMS: atom_id res chain seq x y z
N MET A 1 26.48 -22.64 -35.83
CA MET A 1 25.50 -21.78 -36.51
C MET A 1 25.65 -20.38 -35.96
N THR A 2 25.74 -19.38 -36.84
CA THR A 2 25.84 -17.97 -36.44
C THR A 2 24.50 -17.52 -35.85
N LYS A 3 24.49 -16.98 -34.62
CA LYS A 3 23.27 -16.44 -33.99
C LYS A 3 22.82 -15.18 -34.74
N THR A 4 21.56 -15.13 -35.16
CA THR A 4 20.94 -13.93 -35.77
C THR A 4 20.56 -12.91 -34.71
N PHE A 5 20.18 -11.70 -35.11
CA PHE A 5 19.76 -10.66 -34.17
C PHE A 5 18.45 -11.05 -33.45
N GLY A 6 17.46 -11.55 -34.20
CA GLY A 6 16.22 -12.10 -33.67
C GLY A 6 16.45 -13.16 -32.58
N SER A 7 17.42 -14.04 -32.78
CA SER A 7 17.74 -15.07 -31.78
C SER A 7 18.30 -14.48 -30.48
N ARG A 8 19.11 -13.42 -30.57
CA ARG A 8 19.66 -12.71 -29.41
C ARG A 8 18.61 -11.87 -28.68
N LEU A 9 17.70 -11.25 -29.43
CA LEU A 9 16.55 -10.54 -28.87
C LEU A 9 15.65 -11.47 -28.07
N ARG A 10 15.40 -12.67 -28.59
CA ARG A 10 14.60 -13.69 -27.91
C ARG A 10 15.27 -14.15 -26.63
N GLU A 11 16.59 -14.40 -26.65
CA GLU A 11 17.37 -14.69 -25.44
C GLU A 11 17.26 -13.56 -24.42
N PHE A 12 17.37 -12.30 -24.85
CA PHE A 12 17.17 -11.14 -23.99
C PHE A 12 15.77 -11.12 -23.35
N ALA A 13 14.70 -11.25 -24.15
CA ALA A 13 13.33 -11.21 -23.65
C ALA A 13 13.02 -12.34 -22.64
N LEU A 14 13.66 -13.50 -22.77
CA LEU A 14 13.52 -14.62 -21.83
C LEU A 14 14.31 -14.44 -20.52
N THR A 15 15.26 -13.50 -20.47
CA THR A 15 16.13 -13.28 -19.30
C THR A 15 15.82 -12.01 -18.53
N VAL A 16 15.04 -11.09 -19.10
CA VAL A 16 14.71 -9.82 -18.47
C VAL A 16 13.51 -9.96 -17.52
N ASP A 17 13.67 -9.52 -16.27
CA ASP A 17 12.65 -9.68 -15.23
C ASP A 17 11.50 -8.68 -15.35
N ASN A 18 11.80 -7.45 -15.77
CA ASN A 18 10.82 -6.39 -15.92
C ASN A 18 11.15 -5.49 -17.12
N VAL A 19 10.11 -4.88 -17.67
CA VAL A 19 10.24 -3.90 -18.74
C VAL A 19 9.42 -2.68 -18.33
N ASP A 20 10.04 -1.50 -18.38
CA ASP A 20 9.37 -0.21 -18.29
C ASP A 20 9.44 0.53 -19.64
N ASN A 21 9.02 1.80 -19.67
CA ASN A 21 9.00 2.59 -20.90
C ASN A 21 10.39 2.72 -21.52
N ASP A 22 11.40 3.06 -20.72
CA ASP A 22 12.75 3.33 -21.21
C ASP A 22 13.38 2.04 -21.77
N ALA A 23 13.20 0.90 -21.07
CA ALA A 23 13.66 -0.39 -21.56
C ALA A 23 12.99 -0.78 -22.89
N PHE A 24 11.67 -0.57 -23.00
CA PHE A 24 10.94 -0.83 -24.23
C PHE A 24 11.37 0.08 -25.38
N ASP A 25 11.50 1.39 -25.14
CA ASP A 25 11.86 2.37 -26.16
C ASP A 25 13.27 2.10 -26.72
N ASN A 26 14.22 1.76 -25.85
CA ASN A 26 15.56 1.36 -26.28
C ASN A 26 15.54 0.08 -27.12
N LEU A 27 14.76 -0.93 -26.72
CA LEU A 27 14.61 -2.16 -27.49
C LEU A 27 13.98 -1.90 -28.86
N TRP A 28 12.94 -1.07 -28.91
CA TRP A 28 12.30 -0.64 -30.14
C TRP A 28 13.32 0.05 -31.07
N GLN A 29 14.12 0.97 -30.55
CA GLN A 29 15.15 1.66 -31.35
C GLN A 29 16.19 0.68 -31.92
N LEU A 30 16.62 -0.32 -31.15
CA LEU A 30 17.55 -1.35 -31.62
C LEU A 30 16.95 -2.18 -32.76
N VAL A 31 15.69 -2.61 -32.61
CA VAL A 31 14.98 -3.37 -33.65
C VAL A 31 14.76 -2.53 -34.89
N ASN A 32 14.32 -1.28 -34.72
CA ASN A 32 14.08 -0.36 -35.82
C ASN A 32 15.37 -0.09 -36.60
N SER A 33 16.49 0.15 -35.90
CA SER A 33 17.81 0.33 -36.52
C SER A 33 18.26 -0.90 -37.31
N TYR A 34 18.05 -2.10 -36.76
CA TYR A 34 18.36 -3.35 -37.45
C TYR A 34 17.52 -3.54 -38.72
N LEU A 35 16.19 -3.36 -38.62
CA LEU A 35 15.30 -3.50 -39.77
C LEU A 35 15.58 -2.45 -40.85
N GLU A 36 16.03 -1.25 -40.47
CA GLU A 36 16.37 -0.17 -41.39
C GLU A 36 17.63 -0.52 -42.19
N GLN A 37 18.63 -1.09 -41.52
CA GLN A 37 19.86 -1.59 -42.15
C GLN A 37 19.59 -2.73 -43.15
N GLU A 38 18.64 -3.62 -42.86
CA GLU A 38 18.36 -4.80 -43.69
C GLU A 38 17.37 -4.54 -44.83
N PHE A 39 16.34 -3.72 -44.62
CA PHE A 39 15.20 -3.62 -45.55
C PHE A 39 14.92 -2.25 -46.14
N ASN A 40 15.61 -1.18 -45.73
CA ASN A 40 15.28 0.19 -46.13
C ASN A 40 13.75 0.44 -46.09
N PHE A 41 13.15 0.25 -44.91
CA PHE A 41 11.69 0.28 -44.79
C PHE A 41 11.15 1.72 -44.82
N ALA A 42 9.91 1.85 -45.27
CA ALA A 42 9.17 3.11 -45.28
C ALA A 42 8.31 3.32 -44.02
N TYR A 43 7.88 2.22 -43.39
CA TYR A 43 7.12 2.25 -42.15
C TYR A 43 7.34 0.96 -41.36
N CYS A 44 7.50 1.09 -40.06
CA CYS A 44 7.48 -0.03 -39.13
C CYS A 44 6.60 0.33 -37.92
N ALA A 45 5.69 -0.55 -37.52
CA ALA A 45 4.86 -0.33 -36.34
C ALA A 45 4.49 -1.62 -35.61
N LEU A 46 4.34 -1.50 -34.30
CA LEU A 46 3.73 -2.49 -33.43
C LEU A 46 2.29 -2.07 -33.16
N LEU A 47 1.36 -2.77 -33.78
CA LEU A 47 -0.06 -2.63 -33.56
C LEU A 47 -0.49 -3.63 -32.51
N VAL A 48 -1.25 -3.22 -31.51
CA VAL A 48 -1.69 -4.10 -30.43
C VAL A 48 -3.19 -4.11 -30.30
N LYS A 49 -3.74 -5.27 -29.92
CA LYS A 49 -5.16 -5.45 -29.63
C LYS A 49 -5.58 -4.46 -28.54
N ASN A 50 -6.57 -3.64 -28.86
CA ASN A 50 -7.20 -2.71 -27.93
C ASN A 50 -8.66 -2.47 -28.32
N GLU A 51 -9.37 -1.66 -27.55
CA GLU A 51 -10.70 -1.16 -27.90
C GLU A 51 -10.58 0.08 -28.80
N VAL A 52 -11.25 0.06 -29.95
CA VAL A 52 -11.37 1.19 -30.90
C VAL A 52 -12.84 1.31 -31.25
N ASP A 53 -13.44 2.48 -31.03
CA ASP A 53 -14.87 2.73 -31.25
C ASP A 53 -15.81 1.72 -30.57
N ARG A 54 -15.46 1.29 -29.35
CA ARG A 54 -16.16 0.26 -28.54
C ARG A 54 -16.11 -1.16 -29.10
N GLU A 55 -15.32 -1.39 -30.14
CA GLU A 55 -15.11 -2.70 -30.76
C GLU A 55 -13.66 -3.14 -30.59
N VAL A 56 -13.40 -4.44 -30.81
CA VAL A 56 -12.03 -4.94 -30.87
C VAL A 56 -11.34 -4.33 -32.10
N GLY A 57 -10.19 -3.71 -31.87
CA GLY A 57 -9.38 -3.08 -32.89
C GLY A 57 -7.88 -3.24 -32.64
N LEU A 58 -7.12 -2.62 -33.54
CA LEU A 58 -5.68 -2.47 -33.42
C LEU A 58 -5.35 -1.00 -33.19
N LEU A 59 -4.51 -0.75 -32.21
CA LEU A 59 -3.98 0.58 -31.91
C LEU A 59 -2.46 0.53 -31.93
N THR A 60 -1.84 1.59 -32.45
CA THR A 60 -0.37 1.72 -32.49
C THR A 60 0.19 1.82 -31.08
N TRP A 61 0.95 0.80 -30.68
CA TRP A 61 1.76 0.88 -29.48
C TRP A 61 3.03 1.69 -29.74
N GLN A 62 3.70 1.42 -30.86
CA GLN A 62 4.90 2.14 -31.27
C GLN A 62 5.03 2.13 -32.80
N SER A 63 5.62 3.17 -33.36
CA SER A 63 5.83 3.35 -34.81
C SER A 63 7.19 3.99 -35.09
N SER A 64 7.70 3.80 -36.31
CA SER A 64 8.95 4.39 -36.80
C SER A 64 8.81 5.89 -37.09
N ASP A 65 7.59 6.42 -37.15
CA ASP A 65 7.31 7.83 -37.33
C ASP A 65 6.12 8.30 -36.48
N SER A 66 5.63 9.52 -36.74
CA SER A 66 4.55 10.15 -35.97
C SER A 66 3.15 9.58 -36.24
N ARG A 67 2.97 8.68 -37.23
CA ARG A 67 1.67 8.09 -37.54
C ARG A 67 1.29 7.06 -36.49
N LYS A 68 0.11 7.27 -35.89
CA LYS A 68 -0.48 6.37 -34.89
C LYS A 68 -1.82 5.83 -35.36
N PRO A 69 -1.85 4.94 -36.36
CA PRO A 69 -3.09 4.34 -36.81
C PRO A 69 -3.81 3.63 -35.65
N ALA A 70 -5.13 3.77 -35.65
CA ALA A 70 -6.07 3.06 -34.80
C ALA A 70 -7.31 2.73 -35.63
N PHE A 71 -7.70 1.45 -35.68
CA PHE A 71 -8.81 0.99 -36.49
C PHE A 71 -9.43 -0.28 -35.91
N SER A 72 -10.74 -0.44 -36.09
CA SER A 72 -11.45 -1.68 -35.78
C SER A 72 -10.98 -2.81 -36.71
N ILE A 73 -11.14 -4.08 -36.31
CA ILE A 73 -10.72 -5.22 -37.15
C ILE A 73 -11.57 -5.32 -38.44
N ARG A 74 -12.85 -4.99 -38.35
CA ARG A 74 -13.79 -5.03 -39.47
C ARG A 74 -14.47 -3.68 -39.69
N SER A 75 -14.76 -3.38 -40.95
CA SER A 75 -15.64 -2.28 -41.35
C SER A 75 -17.11 -2.63 -41.13
N ALA A 76 -17.99 -1.62 -41.27
CA ALA A 76 -19.43 -1.78 -41.11
C ALA A 76 -20.06 -2.77 -42.10
N ASP A 77 -19.44 -2.99 -43.26
CA ASP A 77 -19.83 -4.00 -44.27
C ASP A 77 -19.25 -5.40 -43.98
N ASN A 78 -18.71 -5.61 -42.78
CA ASN A 78 -18.09 -6.85 -42.31
C ASN A 78 -16.82 -7.28 -43.06
N ARG A 79 -16.24 -6.42 -43.92
CA ARG A 79 -14.91 -6.66 -44.51
C ARG A 79 -13.79 -6.34 -43.53
N PHE A 80 -12.59 -6.87 -43.75
CA PHE A 80 -11.43 -6.53 -42.92
C PHE A 80 -10.91 -5.14 -43.25
N ASN A 81 -10.59 -4.35 -42.22
CA ASN A 81 -9.98 -3.02 -42.36
C ASN A 81 -8.48 -3.14 -42.69
N GLY A 82 -8.19 -3.66 -43.87
CA GLY A 82 -6.83 -3.82 -44.40
C GLY A 82 -6.10 -5.08 -43.95
N LEU A 83 -4.85 -5.19 -44.40
CA LEU A 83 -4.03 -6.40 -44.27
C LEU A 83 -3.55 -6.66 -42.84
N ALA A 84 -3.27 -5.61 -42.06
CA ALA A 84 -2.93 -5.76 -40.64
C ALA A 84 -4.09 -6.37 -39.83
N ALA A 85 -5.32 -5.87 -40.03
CA ALA A 85 -6.52 -6.40 -39.38
C ALA A 85 -6.76 -7.87 -39.79
N TYR A 86 -6.56 -8.19 -41.06
CA TYR A 86 -6.68 -9.56 -41.57
C TYR A 86 -5.64 -10.49 -40.96
N SER A 87 -4.36 -10.11 -40.97
CA SER A 87 -3.25 -10.83 -40.34
C SER A 87 -3.53 -11.14 -38.86
N PHE A 88 -3.97 -10.12 -38.12
CA PHE A 88 -4.36 -10.26 -36.71
C PHE A 88 -5.52 -11.24 -36.52
N ALA A 89 -6.62 -11.06 -37.25
CA ALA A 89 -7.83 -11.84 -37.06
C ALA A 89 -7.66 -13.30 -37.47
N GLN A 90 -6.86 -13.55 -38.52
CA GLN A 90 -6.57 -14.90 -39.00
C GLN A 90 -5.41 -15.57 -38.26
N GLY A 91 -4.62 -14.81 -37.50
CA GLY A 91 -3.39 -15.30 -36.90
C GLY A 91 -2.43 -15.86 -37.96
N LYS A 92 -2.21 -15.11 -39.04
CA LYS A 92 -1.33 -15.56 -40.14
C LYS A 92 -0.40 -14.45 -40.56
N SER A 93 0.89 -14.76 -40.62
CA SER A 93 1.89 -13.88 -41.22
C SER A 93 1.61 -13.69 -42.70
N LEU A 94 1.78 -12.46 -43.19
CA LEU A 94 1.59 -12.11 -44.60
C LEU A 94 2.88 -11.49 -45.14
N TRP A 95 3.21 -11.80 -46.39
CA TRP A 95 4.25 -11.13 -47.15
C TRP A 95 3.65 -10.72 -48.48
N VAL A 96 3.08 -9.51 -48.50
CA VAL A 96 2.27 -9.04 -49.62
C VAL A 96 3.14 -8.21 -50.56
N VAL A 97 3.10 -8.58 -51.84
CA VAL A 97 3.75 -7.84 -52.92
C VAL A 97 2.75 -7.64 -54.06
N SER A 98 2.99 -6.65 -54.92
CA SER A 98 2.26 -6.56 -56.18
C SER A 98 2.72 -7.65 -57.14
N THR A 99 1.79 -8.14 -57.96
CA THR A 99 2.09 -9.12 -59.01
C THR A 99 3.03 -8.55 -60.08
N GLU A 100 2.88 -7.26 -60.40
CA GLU A 100 3.66 -6.55 -61.43
C GLU A 100 4.88 -5.79 -60.88
N ARG A 101 5.21 -5.95 -59.59
CA ARG A 101 6.31 -5.24 -58.88
C ARG A 101 6.15 -3.71 -58.81
N GLU A 102 4.96 -3.21 -59.11
CA GLU A 102 4.53 -1.83 -58.88
C GLU A 102 4.26 -1.55 -57.40
N PRO A 103 4.20 -0.27 -56.97
CA PRO A 103 3.76 0.08 -55.62
C PRO A 103 2.40 -0.54 -55.25
N LEU A 104 2.16 -0.80 -53.97
CA LEU A 104 0.93 -1.33 -53.41
C LEU A 104 -0.08 -0.19 -53.19
N ASP A 105 -0.57 0.40 -54.28
CA ASP A 105 -1.64 1.39 -54.26
C ASP A 105 -2.93 0.88 -54.91
N GLY A 106 -4.08 1.41 -54.46
CA GLY A 106 -5.38 1.20 -55.09
C GLY A 106 -5.80 -0.25 -55.38
N ASN A 107 -6.20 -0.49 -56.63
CA ASN A 107 -6.79 -1.75 -57.15
C ASN A 107 -5.74 -2.72 -57.74
N ILE A 108 -4.48 -2.63 -57.31
CA ILE A 108 -3.42 -3.50 -57.83
C ILE A 108 -3.62 -4.94 -57.37
N SER A 109 -3.34 -5.88 -58.28
CA SER A 109 -3.36 -7.31 -57.97
C SER A 109 -2.20 -7.68 -57.06
N ILE A 110 -2.53 -8.12 -55.85
CA ILE A 110 -1.58 -8.47 -54.80
C ILE A 110 -1.45 -9.98 -54.61
N ARG A 111 -0.29 -10.42 -54.12
CA ARG A 111 -0.02 -11.82 -53.78
C ARG A 111 0.67 -11.94 -52.44
N ASP A 112 0.24 -12.91 -51.63
CA ASP A 112 0.96 -13.32 -50.42
C ASP A 112 2.02 -14.39 -50.73
N LEU A 113 3.28 -14.06 -50.47
CA LEU A 113 4.44 -14.94 -50.59
C LEU A 113 4.79 -15.66 -49.27
N TRP A 114 4.08 -15.34 -48.17
CA TRP A 114 4.30 -16.01 -46.90
C TRP A 114 3.55 -17.34 -46.82
N THR A 115 2.22 -17.30 -46.92
CA THR A 115 1.31 -18.44 -46.75
C THR A 115 0.61 -18.86 -48.04
N GLY A 116 0.64 -18.02 -49.08
CA GLY A 116 0.00 -18.30 -50.37
C GLY A 116 -1.51 -18.07 -50.38
N MET A 117 -2.04 -17.23 -49.46
CA MET A 117 -3.46 -16.91 -49.45
C MET A 117 -3.87 -16.10 -50.70
N LYS A 118 -5.02 -16.46 -51.27
CA LYS A 118 -5.51 -15.92 -52.55
C LYS A 118 -6.49 -14.74 -52.36
N GLU A 119 -7.29 -14.78 -51.30
CA GLU A 119 -8.30 -13.76 -51.01
C GLU A 119 -7.78 -12.86 -49.89
N LEU A 120 -7.17 -11.74 -50.30
CA LEU A 120 -6.62 -10.73 -49.41
C LEU A 120 -7.44 -9.44 -49.53
N PRO A 121 -7.67 -8.70 -48.42
CA PRO A 121 -8.23 -7.36 -48.52
C PRO A 121 -7.27 -6.42 -49.27
N SER A 122 -7.82 -5.36 -49.86
CA SER A 122 -7.03 -4.32 -50.51
C SER A 122 -6.02 -3.70 -49.54
N HIS A 123 -4.81 -3.43 -50.02
CA HIS A 123 -3.83 -2.63 -49.29
C HIS A 123 -4.19 -1.15 -49.43
N THR A 124 -4.33 -0.45 -48.30
CA THR A 124 -4.51 0.99 -48.25
C THR A 124 -3.40 1.60 -47.40
N SER A 125 -2.43 2.24 -48.04
CA SER A 125 -1.43 3.09 -47.37
C SER A 125 -1.51 4.48 -47.99
N PRO A 126 -2.07 5.49 -47.28
CA PRO A 126 -2.59 6.67 -47.94
C PRO A 126 -1.53 7.65 -48.49
N ASN A 127 -0.22 7.48 -48.23
CA ASN A 127 0.77 8.50 -48.62
C ASN A 127 2.20 7.96 -48.82
N ILE A 128 2.39 6.64 -48.97
CA ILE A 128 3.73 6.05 -49.15
C ILE A 128 3.71 5.00 -50.25
N SER A 129 4.59 5.18 -51.23
CA SER A 129 4.83 4.22 -52.30
C SER A 129 5.65 3.04 -51.77
N VAL A 130 4.97 2.01 -51.30
CA VAL A 130 5.59 0.76 -50.80
C VAL A 130 5.36 -0.37 -51.77
N LYS A 131 6.33 -1.27 -51.97
CA LYS A 131 6.20 -2.41 -52.90
C LYS A 131 6.05 -3.75 -52.19
N THR A 132 6.45 -3.80 -50.92
CA THR A 132 6.31 -4.98 -50.06
C THR A 132 5.69 -4.58 -48.73
N ALA A 133 4.66 -5.30 -48.29
CA ALA A 133 4.05 -5.12 -46.97
C ALA A 133 4.07 -6.45 -46.21
N ILE A 134 4.67 -6.45 -45.03
CA ILE A 134 4.91 -7.64 -44.21
C ILE A 134 4.17 -7.47 -42.90
N PHE A 135 3.36 -8.47 -42.56
CA PHE A 135 2.58 -8.46 -41.32
C PHE A 135 2.90 -9.72 -40.54
N VAL A 136 3.36 -9.59 -39.29
CA VAL A 136 3.68 -10.74 -38.44
C VAL A 136 2.86 -10.63 -37.15
N PRO A 137 1.90 -11.54 -36.90
CA PRO A 137 1.11 -11.51 -35.67
C PRO A 137 2.00 -11.70 -34.44
N LEU A 138 1.65 -10.97 -33.38
CA LEU A 138 2.19 -11.09 -32.03
C LEU A 138 1.28 -12.04 -31.25
N TYR A 139 1.83 -13.01 -30.53
CA TYR A 139 1.05 -14.03 -29.81
C TYR A 139 1.31 -14.02 -28.31
N TRP A 140 0.25 -14.20 -27.55
CA TRP A 140 0.33 -14.53 -26.14
C TRP A 140 -0.66 -15.63 -25.83
N ASP A 141 -0.18 -16.71 -25.20
CA ASP A 141 -1.01 -17.85 -24.80
C ASP A 141 -1.87 -18.39 -25.96
N GLY A 142 -1.25 -18.56 -27.13
CA GLY A 142 -1.91 -19.06 -28.35
C GLY A 142 -2.86 -18.07 -29.04
N ALA A 143 -3.12 -16.89 -28.48
CA ALA A 143 -4.01 -15.89 -29.06
C ALA A 143 -3.24 -14.70 -29.66
N PRO A 144 -3.67 -14.16 -30.83
CA PRO A 144 -3.12 -12.92 -31.36
C PRO A 144 -3.38 -11.74 -30.41
N ILE A 145 -2.32 -11.01 -30.06
CA ILE A 145 -2.36 -9.80 -29.23
C ILE A 145 -1.95 -8.54 -29.97
N GLY A 146 -1.54 -8.66 -31.24
CA GLY A 146 -1.10 -7.56 -32.07
C GLY A 146 -0.48 -8.03 -33.38
N VAL A 147 0.12 -7.11 -34.13
CA VAL A 147 0.80 -7.35 -35.41
C VAL A 147 1.99 -6.40 -35.51
N LEU A 148 3.14 -6.92 -35.92
CA LEU A 148 4.23 -6.14 -36.48
C LEU A 148 3.90 -5.83 -37.94
N ASP A 149 3.75 -4.55 -38.26
CA ASP A 149 3.52 -4.01 -39.61
C ASP A 149 4.83 -3.42 -40.13
N LEU A 150 5.36 -3.97 -41.22
CA LEU A 150 6.58 -3.54 -41.85
C LEU A 150 6.33 -3.31 -43.35
N GLN A 151 6.44 -2.06 -43.79
CA GLN A 151 6.22 -1.68 -45.20
C GLN A 151 7.52 -1.17 -45.82
N LEU A 152 7.89 -1.73 -46.97
CA LEU A 152 9.18 -1.53 -47.62
C LEU A 152 9.02 -0.75 -48.93
N PHE A 153 9.99 0.12 -49.23
CA PHE A 153 10.01 0.84 -50.51
C PHE A 153 10.22 -0.11 -51.70
N ASP A 154 11.02 -1.16 -51.50
CA ASP A 154 11.44 -2.06 -52.57
C ASP A 154 10.67 -3.38 -52.58
N TYR A 155 10.70 -4.03 -53.75
CA TYR A 155 10.14 -5.37 -53.92
C TYR A 155 11.12 -6.40 -53.34
N HIS A 156 10.66 -7.17 -52.37
CA HIS A 156 11.44 -8.25 -51.77
C HIS A 156 10.68 -9.57 -51.83
N GLU A 157 11.39 -10.65 -52.15
CA GLU A 157 10.90 -12.01 -51.99
C GLU A 157 11.40 -12.59 -50.67
N PRO A 158 10.57 -13.36 -49.93
CA PRO A 158 10.97 -13.84 -48.63
C PRO A 158 11.89 -15.06 -48.74
N THR A 159 12.99 -15.04 -47.98
CA THR A 159 13.80 -16.24 -47.72
C THR A 159 13.34 -16.94 -46.44
N LYS A 160 13.69 -18.22 -46.27
CA LYS A 160 13.40 -18.95 -45.02
C LYS A 160 14.02 -18.27 -43.79
N ILE A 161 15.23 -17.73 -43.95
CA ILE A 161 15.99 -17.07 -42.87
C ILE A 161 15.25 -15.80 -42.43
N VAL A 162 14.84 -14.96 -43.37
CA VAL A 162 14.11 -13.72 -43.05
C VAL A 162 12.76 -13.99 -42.41
N LYS A 163 12.01 -15.00 -42.90
CA LYS A 163 10.73 -15.39 -42.28
C LYS A 163 10.91 -15.79 -40.82
N GLU A 164 11.96 -16.55 -40.52
CA GLU A 164 12.27 -16.98 -39.16
C GLU A 164 12.75 -15.81 -38.29
N GLU A 165 13.58 -14.93 -38.84
CA GLU A 165 14.09 -13.74 -38.13
C GLU A 165 12.94 -12.82 -37.69
N LEU A 166 12.03 -12.50 -38.60
CA LEU A 166 10.88 -11.63 -38.31
C LEU A 166 9.91 -12.28 -37.30
N LYS A 167 9.77 -13.60 -37.31
CA LYS A 167 9.01 -14.32 -36.28
C LYS A 167 9.66 -14.16 -34.90
N GLN A 168 10.98 -14.32 -34.81
CA GLN A 168 11.68 -14.18 -33.53
C GLN A 168 11.59 -12.75 -32.98
N ILE A 169 11.61 -11.73 -33.85
CA ILE A 169 11.35 -10.34 -33.48
C ILE A 169 9.91 -10.17 -32.95
N ALA A 170 8.91 -10.72 -33.64
CA ALA A 170 7.52 -10.68 -33.21
C ALA A 170 7.27 -11.42 -31.88
N GLU A 171 7.89 -12.58 -31.69
CA GLU A 171 7.86 -13.31 -30.41
C GLU A 171 8.49 -12.48 -29.29
N THR A 172 9.64 -11.87 -29.54
CA THR A 172 10.31 -10.97 -28.57
C THR A 172 9.37 -9.84 -28.14
N PHE A 173 8.75 -9.12 -29.08
CA PHE A 173 7.83 -8.05 -28.72
C PHE A 173 6.58 -8.54 -27.99
N SER A 174 6.15 -9.78 -28.24
CA SER A 174 5.04 -10.38 -27.52
C SER A 174 5.39 -10.58 -26.04
N GLU A 175 6.57 -11.13 -25.75
CA GLU A 175 7.07 -11.33 -24.37
C GLU A 175 7.28 -9.99 -23.65
N ILE A 176 7.97 -9.06 -24.31
CA ILE A 176 8.27 -7.73 -23.78
C ILE A 176 7.00 -6.96 -23.43
N ARG A 177 5.95 -7.10 -24.26
CA ARG A 177 4.64 -6.50 -23.97
C ARG A 177 4.01 -7.07 -22.71
N THR A 178 4.08 -8.37 -22.52
CA THR A 178 3.53 -9.01 -21.34
C THR A 178 4.27 -8.54 -20.09
N LEU A 179 5.60 -8.52 -20.12
CA LEU A 179 6.42 -8.00 -19.02
C LEU A 179 6.08 -6.54 -18.70
N TYR A 180 5.95 -5.70 -19.72
CA TYR A 180 5.56 -4.29 -19.57
C TYR A 180 4.19 -4.12 -18.90
N ARG A 181 3.18 -4.88 -19.34
CA ARG A 181 1.82 -4.83 -18.76
C ARG A 181 1.79 -5.34 -17.32
N ASN A 182 2.54 -6.39 -17.02
CA ASN A 182 2.65 -6.95 -15.68
C ASN A 182 3.31 -5.95 -14.72
N ASN A 183 4.42 -5.35 -15.13
CA ASN A 183 5.13 -4.32 -14.35
C ASN A 183 4.23 -3.10 -14.07
N THR A 184 3.50 -2.62 -15.08
CA THR A 184 2.57 -1.47 -14.92
C THR A 184 1.45 -1.79 -13.92
N THR A 185 0.88 -3.00 -14.01
CA THR A 185 -0.17 -3.46 -13.09
C THR A 185 0.36 -3.61 -11.66
N GLN A 186 1.54 -4.20 -11.48
CA GLN A 186 2.19 -4.36 -10.18
C GLN A 186 2.51 -3.00 -9.52
N LYS A 187 3.04 -2.03 -10.29
CA LYS A 187 3.30 -0.66 -9.78
C LYS A 187 2.02 -0.01 -9.25
N LYS A 188 0.90 -0.11 -9.99
CA LYS A 188 -0.40 0.42 -9.56
C LYS A 188 -0.91 -0.25 -8.28
N ASN A 189 -0.90 -1.58 -8.23
CA ASN A 189 -1.38 -2.34 -7.07
C ASN A 189 -0.54 -2.09 -5.82
N THR A 190 0.78 -2.00 -5.97
CA THR A 190 1.71 -1.68 -4.89
C THR A 190 1.39 -0.31 -4.28
N LYS A 191 1.15 0.70 -5.12
CA LYS A 191 0.75 2.03 -4.65
C LYS A 191 -0.55 1.97 -3.85
N THR A 192 -1.58 1.29 -4.36
CA THR A 192 -2.85 1.13 -3.65
C THR A 192 -2.69 0.39 -2.32
N ALA A 193 -1.88 -0.66 -2.27
CA ALA A 193 -1.60 -1.40 -1.04
C ALA A 193 -0.91 -0.53 0.02
N ILE A 194 0.08 0.26 -0.38
CA ILE A 194 0.77 1.21 0.51
C ILE A 194 -0.20 2.28 1.03
N ASP A 195 -1.05 2.82 0.16
CA ASP A 195 -2.02 3.85 0.58
C ASP A 195 -3.06 3.29 1.55
N ARG A 196 -3.48 2.03 1.39
CA ARG A 196 -4.31 1.32 2.38
C ARG A 196 -3.60 1.16 3.71
N LEU A 197 -2.34 0.72 3.70
CA LEU A 197 -1.55 0.57 4.92
C LEU A 197 -1.37 1.92 5.66
N ARG A 198 -1.14 3.00 4.92
CA ARG A 198 -1.06 4.36 5.49
C ARG A 198 -2.38 4.80 6.11
N LYS A 199 -3.52 4.40 5.52
CA LYS A 199 -4.85 4.69 6.06
C LYS A 199 -5.07 3.95 7.37
N SER A 200 -4.84 2.64 7.38
CA SER A 200 -4.91 1.82 8.61
C SER A 200 -4.02 2.39 9.70
N LEU A 201 -2.77 2.74 9.39
CA LEU A 201 -1.85 3.31 10.38
C LEU A 201 -2.38 4.58 11.07
N LYS A 202 -3.20 5.38 10.37
CA LYS A 202 -3.76 6.64 10.90
C LYS A 202 -5.09 6.45 11.63
N GLU A 203 -5.90 5.48 11.20
CA GLU A 203 -7.29 5.35 11.63
C GLU A 203 -7.50 4.25 12.68
N GLU A 204 -6.60 3.27 12.74
CA GLU A 204 -6.68 2.15 13.68
C GLU A 204 -5.84 2.40 14.93
N SER A 205 -6.21 1.73 16.03
CA SER A 205 -5.42 1.69 17.26
C SER A 205 -4.38 0.56 17.13
N TRP A 206 -3.12 0.85 17.47
CA TRP A 206 -2.04 -0.11 17.38
C TRP A 206 -1.51 -0.44 18.77
N PRO A 207 -1.12 -1.70 19.04
CA PRO A 207 -0.49 -2.06 20.30
C PRO A 207 0.82 -1.27 20.45
N PRO A 208 1.07 -0.67 21.64
CA PRO A 208 2.32 0.02 21.87
C PRO A 208 3.49 -0.98 21.83
N LEU A 209 4.58 -0.61 21.17
CA LEU A 209 5.79 -1.45 21.05
C LEU A 209 6.69 -1.40 22.30
N THR A 210 6.34 -0.58 23.29
CA THR A 210 7.10 -0.39 24.52
C THR A 210 6.32 -0.87 25.73
N THR A 211 7.02 -1.41 26.72
CA THR A 211 6.44 -1.74 28.04
C THR A 211 5.65 -0.54 28.59
N PRO A 212 4.35 -0.68 28.87
CA PRO A 212 3.54 0.43 29.34
C PRO A 212 4.08 1.04 30.63
N LYS A 213 4.07 2.37 30.70
CA LYS A 213 4.47 3.11 31.89
C LYS A 213 3.26 3.52 32.72
N VAL A 214 3.35 3.36 34.04
CA VAL A 214 2.33 3.75 35.02
C VAL A 214 2.85 4.89 35.87
N PHE A 215 2.08 5.97 35.97
CA PHE A 215 2.37 7.09 36.87
C PHE A 215 1.62 6.90 38.19
N VAL A 216 2.31 7.01 39.33
CA VAL A 216 1.68 6.88 40.65
C VAL A 216 1.79 8.20 41.41
N ALA A 217 0.65 8.83 41.63
CA ALA A 217 0.47 10.07 42.39
C ALA A 217 -0.06 9.78 43.80
N SER A 218 0.56 10.39 44.80
CA SER A 218 0.17 10.23 46.21
C SER A 218 0.74 11.37 47.06
N SER A 219 0.06 11.72 48.15
CA SER A 219 0.58 12.71 49.11
C SER A 219 1.91 12.29 49.75
N GLY A 220 2.72 13.30 50.13
CA GLY A 220 3.84 13.13 51.05
C GLY A 220 3.45 12.36 52.32
N ARG A 221 2.24 12.60 52.83
CA ARG A 221 1.67 12.04 54.06
C ARG A 221 0.70 10.88 53.81
N ALA A 222 0.61 10.37 52.59
CA ALA A 222 -0.27 9.24 52.26
C ALA A 222 -0.05 8.05 53.22
N ASP A 223 -1.14 7.36 53.60
CA ASP A 223 -1.10 6.18 54.46
C ASP A 223 -0.10 5.14 53.91
N GLU A 224 0.91 4.79 54.72
CA GLU A 224 2.00 3.91 54.31
C GLU A 224 1.52 2.48 54.02
N THR A 225 0.49 2.01 54.72
CA THR A 225 -0.10 0.68 54.51
C THR A 225 -0.75 0.62 53.14
N VAL A 226 -1.57 1.63 52.81
CA VAL A 226 -2.23 1.75 51.50
C VAL A 226 -1.19 1.83 50.38
N MET A 227 -0.18 2.68 50.54
CA MET A 227 0.92 2.81 49.57
C MET A 227 1.74 1.52 49.44
N GLY A 228 1.91 0.76 50.52
CA GLY A 228 2.55 -0.56 50.52
C GLY A 228 1.78 -1.57 49.67
N VAL A 229 0.45 -1.59 49.77
CA VAL A 229 -0.42 -2.44 48.94
C VAL A 229 -0.33 -2.05 47.46
N ILE A 230 -0.39 -0.75 47.16
CA ILE A 230 -0.26 -0.24 45.78
C ILE A 230 1.08 -0.67 45.17
N LYS A 231 2.19 -0.46 45.90
CA LYS A 231 3.54 -0.87 45.47
C LYS A 231 3.65 -2.38 45.23
N THR A 232 3.18 -3.17 46.18
CA THR A 232 3.24 -4.64 46.09
C THR A 232 2.42 -5.17 44.92
N THR A 233 1.24 -4.59 44.69
CA THR A 233 0.38 -4.96 43.56
C THR A 233 1.05 -4.61 42.24
N LEU A 234 1.59 -3.41 42.08
CA LEU A 234 2.28 -3.00 40.86
C LEU A 234 3.55 -3.84 40.59
N ASN A 235 4.29 -4.19 41.63
CA ASN A 235 5.48 -5.05 41.50
C ASN A 235 5.14 -6.45 40.96
N SER A 236 3.91 -6.94 41.14
CA SER A 236 3.48 -8.23 40.55
C SER A 236 3.33 -8.20 39.03
N PHE A 237 3.41 -7.01 38.42
CA PHE A 237 3.38 -6.78 36.97
C PHE A 237 4.70 -6.18 36.44
N ASN A 238 5.82 -6.35 37.14
CA ASN A 238 7.10 -5.70 36.78
C ASN A 238 7.68 -6.13 35.42
N ASP A 239 7.26 -7.28 34.91
CA ASP A 239 7.57 -7.82 33.58
C ASP A 239 6.74 -7.16 32.47
N GLN A 240 5.58 -6.62 32.84
CA GLN A 240 4.59 -6.03 31.94
C GLN A 240 4.48 -4.50 32.06
N LEU A 241 4.97 -3.91 33.15
CA LEU A 241 4.81 -2.49 33.48
C LEU A 241 6.11 -1.85 33.95
N ARG A 242 6.30 -0.58 33.57
CA ARG A 242 7.28 0.32 34.18
C ARG A 242 6.56 1.29 35.10
N VAL A 243 6.89 1.30 36.38
CA VAL A 243 6.25 2.17 37.36
C VAL A 243 7.10 3.41 37.60
N HIS A 244 6.47 4.57 37.71
CA HIS A 244 7.11 5.82 38.10
C HIS A 244 6.34 6.46 39.25
N TYR A 245 6.98 6.53 40.41
CA TYR A 245 6.39 7.17 41.57
C TYR A 245 6.69 8.67 41.55
N TRP A 246 5.67 9.49 41.78
CA TRP A 246 5.80 10.94 41.91
C TRP A 246 7.02 11.37 42.74
N LYS A 247 7.15 10.76 43.93
CA LYS A 247 8.17 11.12 44.94
C LYS A 247 9.61 10.93 44.46
N GLU A 248 9.83 10.18 43.39
CA GLU A 248 11.17 9.94 42.80
C GLU A 248 11.63 11.08 41.88
N SER A 249 10.72 11.99 41.49
CA SER A 249 10.97 13.10 40.56
C SER A 249 11.57 14.35 41.23
N SER A 250 11.90 14.29 42.53
CA SER A 250 12.30 15.45 43.35
C SER A 250 13.75 15.93 43.13
N LYS A 251 14.38 15.61 41.99
CA LYS A 251 15.76 16.00 41.67
C LYS A 251 15.80 16.97 40.48
N SER A 252 15.98 18.25 40.80
CA SER A 252 16.37 19.39 39.94
C SER A 252 15.46 19.78 38.77
N GLY A 253 14.74 20.90 38.91
CA GLY A 253 14.01 21.56 37.81
C GLY A 253 12.61 22.04 38.19
N ASN A 254 11.94 22.77 37.30
CA ASN A 254 10.53 23.16 37.44
C ASN A 254 9.69 21.88 37.50
N ILE A 255 9.36 21.45 38.73
CA ILE A 255 8.68 20.21 39.10
C ILE A 255 7.49 19.93 38.16
N ASN A 256 6.71 20.97 37.79
CA ASN A 256 5.57 20.89 36.87
C ASN A 256 5.92 20.31 35.48
N TRP A 257 7.08 20.63 34.91
CA TRP A 257 7.48 20.12 33.59
C TRP A 257 7.84 18.64 33.60
N ASP A 258 8.52 18.18 34.64
CA ASP A 258 8.87 16.77 34.77
C ASP A 258 7.61 15.92 34.97
N ILE A 259 6.66 16.38 35.77
CA ILE A 259 5.37 15.70 35.97
C ILE A 259 4.60 15.59 34.67
N LEU A 260 4.48 16.70 33.93
CA LEU A 260 3.82 16.71 32.63
C LEU A 260 4.49 15.73 31.65
N LYS A 261 5.82 15.67 31.66
CA LYS A 261 6.57 14.71 30.85
C LYS A 261 6.27 13.27 31.25
N GLN A 262 6.23 12.96 32.55
CA GLN A 262 5.95 11.60 33.03
C GLN A 262 4.50 11.20 32.81
N ILE A 263 3.54 12.10 33.00
CA ILE A 263 2.12 11.88 32.70
C ILE A 263 1.93 11.59 31.21
N LYS A 264 2.50 12.41 30.32
CA LYS A 264 2.43 12.18 28.86
C LYS A 264 3.08 10.87 28.41
N ALA A 265 4.14 10.44 29.11
CA ALA A 265 4.82 9.19 28.82
C ALA A 265 4.12 7.97 29.45
N SER A 266 3.14 8.18 30.32
CA SER A 266 2.44 7.10 31.02
C SER A 266 1.18 6.74 30.27
N ARG A 267 0.94 5.43 30.19
CA ARG A 267 -0.25 4.88 29.56
C ARG A 267 -1.48 5.04 30.45
N PHE A 268 -1.29 4.85 31.75
CA PHE A 268 -2.31 5.12 32.75
C PHE A 268 -1.70 5.59 34.07
N GLY A 269 -2.53 6.20 34.92
CA GLY A 269 -2.16 6.75 36.21
C GLY A 269 -2.86 6.05 37.38
N ILE A 270 -2.27 6.06 38.56
CA ILE A 270 -2.90 5.71 39.83
C ILE A 270 -2.80 6.94 40.73
N CYS A 271 -3.92 7.41 41.23
CA CYS A 271 -3.97 8.59 42.11
C CYS A 271 -4.58 8.20 43.45
N TYR A 272 -3.75 8.14 44.50
CA TYR A 272 -4.24 8.00 45.87
C TYR A 272 -4.48 9.38 46.48
N PHE A 273 -5.75 9.77 46.52
CA PHE A 273 -6.16 11.13 46.87
C PHE A 273 -6.01 11.47 48.35
N SER A 274 -6.21 10.49 49.22
CA SER A 274 -6.39 10.77 50.64
C SER A 274 -5.07 10.91 51.39
N GLU A 275 -5.07 11.81 52.38
CA GLU A 275 -4.02 11.98 53.36
C GLU A 275 -4.63 12.20 54.75
N PRO A 276 -3.95 11.78 55.84
CA PRO A 276 -4.43 11.98 57.19
C PRO A 276 -4.43 13.46 57.57
N VAL A 277 -5.42 13.87 58.37
CA VAL A 277 -5.51 15.25 58.88
C VAL A 277 -4.59 15.43 60.09
N GLU A 278 -3.74 16.46 60.07
CA GLU A 278 -2.95 16.87 61.24
C GLU A 278 -3.87 17.51 62.30
N ALA A 279 -4.25 16.73 63.31
CA ALA A 279 -4.94 17.14 64.54
C ALA A 279 -6.20 18.04 64.37
N ALA A 280 -7.37 17.39 64.38
CA ALA A 280 -8.70 17.89 64.81
C ALA A 280 -9.01 19.39 64.55
N GLY A 281 -8.97 19.82 63.30
CA GLY A 281 -9.62 21.05 62.88
C GLY A 281 -11.09 20.80 62.50
N LYS A 282 -12.04 21.03 63.43
CA LYS A 282 -13.52 21.16 63.31
C LYS A 282 -14.35 20.19 62.44
N ASN A 283 -13.74 19.36 61.60
CA ASN A 283 -14.37 18.32 60.81
C ASN A 283 -13.92 16.99 61.39
N ASP A 284 -14.87 16.19 61.89
CA ASP A 284 -14.66 14.88 62.55
C ASP A 284 -14.14 13.77 61.60
N LEU A 285 -13.48 14.13 60.50
CA LEU A 285 -13.08 13.20 59.45
C LEU A 285 -11.56 12.92 59.52
N PRO A 286 -11.15 11.64 59.60
CA PRO A 286 -9.75 11.27 59.76
C PRO A 286 -8.86 11.55 58.53
N TYR A 287 -9.46 11.71 57.33
CA TYR A 287 -8.73 11.95 56.09
C TYR A 287 -9.31 13.13 55.30
N GLN A 288 -8.42 13.78 54.55
CA GLN A 288 -8.75 14.82 53.57
C GLN A 288 -8.13 14.47 52.21
N ASP A 289 -8.67 15.02 51.12
CA ASP A 289 -8.04 14.87 49.82
C ASP A 289 -6.87 15.84 49.66
N ASN A 290 -5.75 15.37 49.12
CA ASN A 290 -4.59 16.20 48.84
C ASN A 290 -4.82 17.02 47.55
N PRO A 291 -4.73 18.36 47.60
CA PRO A 291 -5.03 19.21 46.45
C PRO A 291 -4.06 19.03 45.28
N ASN A 292 -2.79 18.67 45.54
CA ASN A 292 -1.80 18.43 44.47
C ASN A 292 -2.13 17.14 43.71
N VAL A 293 -2.51 16.07 44.42
CA VAL A 293 -2.91 14.81 43.78
C VAL A 293 -4.19 14.99 42.95
N ILE A 294 -5.14 15.80 43.43
CA ILE A 294 -6.34 16.16 42.64
C ILE A 294 -5.94 16.90 41.37
N PHE A 295 -5.02 17.86 41.46
CA PHE A 295 -4.52 18.59 40.31
C PHE A 295 -3.83 17.67 39.29
N GLU A 296 -2.99 16.74 39.76
CA GLU A 296 -2.33 15.73 38.92
C GLU A 296 -3.33 14.81 38.23
N ALA A 297 -4.38 14.36 38.92
CA ALA A 297 -5.46 13.57 38.33
C ALA A 297 -6.21 14.37 37.24
N GLY A 298 -6.47 15.66 37.48
CA GLY A 298 -7.06 16.56 36.49
C GLY A 298 -6.17 16.74 35.24
N MET A 299 -4.87 16.94 35.42
CA MET A 299 -3.91 17.00 34.31
C MET A 299 -3.85 15.69 33.54
N PHE A 300 -3.85 14.55 34.23
CA PHE A 300 -3.86 13.23 33.61
C PHE A 300 -5.11 13.06 32.74
N GLN A 301 -6.29 13.32 33.32
CA GLN A 301 -7.59 13.25 32.63
C GLN A 301 -7.61 14.11 31.36
N ALA A 302 -7.07 15.33 31.41
CA ALA A 302 -7.03 16.25 30.27
C ALA A 302 -6.03 15.85 29.18
N LEU A 303 -4.91 15.22 29.55
CA LEU A 303 -3.83 14.88 28.63
C LEU A 303 -3.99 13.50 27.97
N THR A 304 -4.68 12.55 28.60
CA THR A 304 -4.79 11.18 28.10
C THR A 304 -6.12 10.84 27.44
N ASN A 305 -7.17 11.66 27.61
CA ASN A 305 -8.45 11.48 26.93
C ASN A 305 -8.59 12.45 25.76
N SER A 306 -7.99 12.13 24.62
CA SER A 306 -7.99 12.99 23.42
C SER A 306 -9.26 12.89 22.56
N SER A 307 -10.20 12.01 22.93
CA SER A 307 -11.50 11.83 22.26
C SER A 307 -12.57 11.61 23.33
N PRO A 308 -13.83 12.04 23.12
CA PRO A 308 -14.96 11.65 23.97
C PRO A 308 -15.27 10.16 23.74
N ALA A 309 -14.35 9.28 24.16
CA ALA A 309 -14.67 7.88 24.36
C ALA A 309 -15.69 7.80 25.49
N GLU A 310 -16.69 6.92 25.36
CA GLU A 310 -17.74 6.70 26.36
C GLU A 310 -17.17 6.35 27.76
N HIS A 311 -15.88 6.01 27.83
CA HIS A 311 -15.18 5.57 29.03
C HIS A 311 -13.75 6.17 29.10
N PRO A 312 -13.41 7.01 30.10
CA PRO A 312 -12.05 7.54 30.27
C PRO A 312 -11.07 6.44 30.70
N THR A 313 -10.16 6.00 29.82
CA THR A 313 -9.28 4.83 30.02
C THR A 313 -7.94 5.15 30.68
N GLY A 314 -7.80 6.33 31.28
CA GLY A 314 -6.49 6.87 31.67
C GLY A 314 -6.03 6.62 33.10
N TRP A 315 -6.89 6.41 34.11
CA TRP A 315 -6.39 6.38 35.49
C TRP A 315 -7.30 5.66 36.49
N ILE A 316 -6.72 5.27 37.63
CA ILE A 316 -7.35 4.55 38.74
C ILE A 316 -7.38 5.48 39.96
N PRO A 317 -8.55 6.05 40.31
CA PRO A 317 -8.74 6.80 41.54
C PRO A 317 -8.73 5.86 42.73
N ILE A 318 -7.98 6.18 43.78
CA ILE A 318 -8.01 5.48 45.06
C ILE A 318 -8.30 6.49 46.16
N ARG A 319 -9.28 6.22 47.01
CA ARG A 319 -9.74 7.17 48.04
C ARG A 319 -10.32 6.46 49.25
N GLU A 320 -10.23 7.09 50.41
CA GLU A 320 -10.94 6.68 51.62
C GLU A 320 -12.47 6.91 51.52
N ALA A 321 -13.25 6.08 52.20
CA ALA A 321 -14.70 6.06 52.09
C ALA A 321 -15.42 7.30 52.67
N HIS A 322 -16.30 7.91 51.87
CA HIS A 322 -17.30 8.87 52.34
C HIS A 322 -18.54 8.15 52.91
N PRO A 323 -19.26 8.70 53.92
CA PRO A 323 -19.00 9.95 54.65
C PRO A 323 -18.14 9.79 55.90
N LYS A 324 -17.77 8.57 56.28
CA LYS A 324 -17.17 8.31 57.60
C LYS A 324 -15.70 8.74 57.69
N LEU A 325 -14.95 8.62 56.59
CA LEU A 325 -13.51 8.85 56.59
C LEU A 325 -13.12 10.15 55.87
N THR A 326 -13.89 10.57 54.87
CA THR A 326 -13.62 11.73 54.03
C THR A 326 -14.89 12.52 53.70
N ALA A 327 -14.70 13.78 53.29
CA ALA A 327 -15.76 14.63 52.75
C ALA A 327 -16.30 14.07 51.42
N PRO A 328 -17.40 14.60 50.85
CA PRO A 328 -17.81 14.22 49.50
C PRO A 328 -16.66 14.44 48.50
N PRO A 329 -16.55 13.61 47.45
CA PRO A 329 -15.51 13.79 46.44
C PRO A 329 -15.66 15.17 45.77
N PRO A 330 -14.55 15.90 45.52
CA PRO A 330 -14.60 17.28 45.03
C PRO A 330 -15.10 17.43 43.59
N PHE A 331 -15.13 16.33 42.82
CA PHE A 331 -15.69 16.25 41.47
C PHE A 331 -16.30 14.86 41.27
N ASP A 332 -17.17 14.70 40.28
CA ASP A 332 -17.62 13.38 39.78
C ASP A 332 -16.51 12.73 38.95
N PHE A 333 -15.37 12.49 39.60
CA PHE A 333 -14.31 11.66 39.05
C PHE A 333 -14.81 10.23 39.02
N ALA A 334 -15.52 9.88 37.96
CA ALA A 334 -15.95 8.52 37.65
C ALA A 334 -16.50 7.78 38.89
N GLN A 335 -17.69 8.17 39.38
CA GLN A 335 -18.40 7.46 40.44
C GLN A 335 -18.48 5.92 40.24
N GLN A 336 -18.19 5.41 39.05
CA GLN A 336 -18.17 3.98 38.71
C GLN A 336 -16.80 3.28 38.73
N ARG A 337 -15.67 3.97 39.04
CA ARG A 337 -14.30 3.40 38.93
C ARG A 337 -13.34 3.69 40.09
N MET A 338 -13.75 4.52 41.03
CA MET A 338 -12.94 4.81 42.20
C MET A 338 -12.83 3.57 43.08
N ILE A 339 -11.60 3.15 43.37
CA ILE A 339 -11.35 2.14 44.39
C ILE A 339 -11.50 2.82 45.75
N ILE A 340 -12.54 2.41 46.47
CA ILE A 340 -12.81 2.88 47.82
C ILE A 340 -12.07 1.99 48.82
N ILE A 341 -11.22 2.61 49.63
CA ILE A 341 -10.51 1.93 50.71
C ILE A 341 -11.50 1.68 51.83
N GLU A 342 -11.84 0.41 52.05
CA GLU A 342 -12.60 -0.03 53.21
C GLU A 342 -11.66 -0.20 54.41
N ARG A 343 -12.10 0.24 55.58
CA ARG A 343 -11.36 0.10 56.83
C ARG A 343 -12.18 -0.61 57.88
N ASP A 344 -11.50 -1.32 58.77
CA ASP A 344 -12.10 -1.94 59.95
C ASP A 344 -12.41 -0.91 61.05
N GLU A 345 -12.97 -1.37 62.16
CA GLU A 345 -13.31 -0.52 63.32
C GLU A 345 -12.08 0.12 63.99
N ASN A 346 -10.89 -0.45 63.76
CA ASN A 346 -9.60 0.06 64.25
C ASN A 346 -8.90 0.96 63.22
N ASN A 347 -9.58 1.35 62.14
CA ASN A 347 -9.07 2.17 61.04
C ASN A 347 -7.93 1.51 60.24
N HIS A 348 -7.80 0.17 60.26
CA HIS A 348 -6.90 -0.56 59.37
C HIS A 348 -7.54 -0.82 58.00
N PRO A 349 -6.79 -0.64 56.89
CA PRO A 349 -7.34 -0.89 55.56
C PRO A 349 -7.53 -2.38 55.29
N ASN A 350 -8.61 -2.72 54.57
CA ASN A 350 -8.84 -4.05 54.03
C ASN A 350 -7.87 -4.31 52.86
N ILE A 351 -6.70 -4.84 53.20
CA ILE A 351 -5.57 -5.05 52.27
C ILE A 351 -5.97 -5.99 51.12
N ASP A 352 -6.66 -7.09 51.41
CA ASP A 352 -7.00 -8.10 50.41
C ASP A 352 -7.97 -7.55 49.36
N LYS A 353 -8.97 -6.79 49.80
CA LYS A 353 -9.91 -6.13 48.89
C LYS A 353 -9.22 -5.08 48.02
N LEU A 354 -8.44 -4.18 48.64
CA LEU A 354 -7.70 -3.15 47.89
C LEU A 354 -6.77 -3.77 46.84
N LYS A 355 -6.05 -4.84 47.20
CA LYS A 355 -5.17 -5.58 46.29
C LYS A 355 -5.95 -6.21 45.15
N SER A 356 -7.06 -6.87 45.43
CA SER A 356 -7.92 -7.53 44.44
C SER A 356 -8.49 -6.50 43.45
N ASP A 357 -9.07 -5.41 43.96
CA ASP A 357 -9.69 -4.37 43.14
C ASP A 357 -8.65 -3.69 42.24
N LEU A 358 -7.48 -3.35 42.79
CA LEU A 358 -6.40 -2.73 42.03
C LEU A 358 -5.84 -3.67 40.96
N LYS A 359 -5.65 -4.96 41.30
CA LYS A 359 -5.18 -5.97 40.35
C LYS A 359 -6.14 -6.10 39.17
N GLY A 360 -7.45 -6.24 39.42
CA GLY A 360 -8.45 -6.37 38.37
C GLY A 360 -8.49 -5.15 37.44
N HIS A 361 -8.31 -3.94 37.98
CA HIS A 361 -8.21 -2.74 37.14
C HIS A 361 -6.96 -2.74 36.25
N ILE A 362 -5.80 -3.12 36.79
CA ILE A 362 -4.55 -3.19 36.01
C ILE A 362 -4.65 -4.23 34.89
N GLU A 363 -5.19 -5.42 35.17
CA GLU A 363 -5.38 -6.49 34.17
C GLU A 363 -6.30 -6.04 33.04
N ASN A 364 -7.41 -5.36 33.36
CA ASN A 364 -8.30 -4.80 32.35
C ASN A 364 -7.61 -3.77 31.45
N LEU A 365 -6.79 -2.89 32.04
CA LEU A 365 -6.02 -1.88 31.29
C LEU A 365 -4.93 -2.49 30.40
N LEU A 366 -4.33 -3.61 30.84
CA LEU A 366 -3.39 -4.38 30.04
C LEU A 366 -4.09 -5.13 28.90
N ASN A 367 -5.28 -5.69 29.13
CA ASN A 367 -6.03 -6.47 28.13
C ASN A 367 -6.68 -5.61 27.03
N LEU A 368 -7.00 -4.34 27.29
CA LEU A 368 -7.41 -3.36 26.28
C LEU A 368 -6.33 -3.09 25.20
N SER A 369 -5.14 -3.68 25.31
CA SER A 369 -4.05 -3.64 24.31
C SER A 369 -4.13 -4.73 23.24
N THR A 370 -5.06 -5.67 23.38
CA THR A 370 -5.09 -6.93 22.61
C THR A 370 -6.16 -6.97 21.53
N TYR A 371 -6.94 -5.89 21.38
CA TYR A 371 -8.02 -5.75 20.41
C TYR A 371 -7.82 -4.55 19.50
#